data_AF-A0A1S3GUX5-F1
#
_entry.id   AF-A0A1S3GUX5-F1
#
_cell.length_a   1.000
_cell.length_b   1.000
_cell.length_c   1.000
_cell.angle_alpha   90.00
_cell.angle_beta   90.00
_cell.angle_gamma   90.00
#
_symmetry.space_group_name_H-M   'P 1'
#
loop_
_entity.id
_entity.type
_entity.pdbx_description
1 polymer ?
#
loop_
_entity_poly.entity_id
_entity_poly.type
_entity_poly.pdbx_seq_one_letter_code
_entity_poly.pdbx_strand_id
1 'polypeptide(L)'
;MIEAHVDVKTTDGYLLRLFCVGFTKKRNNQIRKTSYAQHQQVRQIRKKMMEIMTREVQTNDLKEVVNKLIPDSIGKDIEKACQSIYPLHDVFVRKVKMLKKPKFELGKLMELHGEGGSSGKATGDETGAKVERADG
;
A
#
# COMPACT_ATOMS: atom_id res chain seq x y z
N MET A 1 16.50 -11.64 -2.51
CA MET A 1 15.12 -11.13 -2.32
C MET A 1 14.85 -11.08 -0.83
N ILE A 2 14.33 -9.95 -0.35
CA ILE A 2 13.95 -9.75 1.05
C ILE A 2 12.47 -9.37 1.04
N GLU A 3 11.66 -10.13 1.76
CA GLU A 3 10.21 -9.89 1.88
C GLU A 3 9.85 -9.66 3.35
N ALA A 4 8.87 -8.79 3.56
CA ALA A 4 8.25 -8.51 4.85
C ALA A 4 6.74 -8.31 4.68
N HIS A 5 5.97 -8.63 5.72
CA HIS A 5 4.55 -8.32 5.77
C HIS A 5 4.18 -7.85 7.16
N VAL A 6 3.14 -7.01 7.25
CA VAL A 6 2.63 -6.52 8.52
C VAL A 6 1.11 -6.33 8.45
N ASP A 7 0.46 -6.57 9.57
CA ASP A 7 -0.95 -6.29 9.79
C ASP A 7 -1.09 -5.01 10.61
N VAL A 8 -1.70 -3.98 10.03
CA VAL A 8 -1.83 -2.66 10.65
C VAL A 8 -3.25 -2.18 10.52
N LYS A 9 -3.74 -1.54 11.58
CA LYS A 9 -5.03 -0.87 11.62
C LYS A 9 -4.84 0.62 11.35
N THR A 10 -5.59 1.17 10.40
CA THR A 10 -5.68 2.61 10.15
C THR A 10 -6.55 3.31 11.20
N THR A 11 -6.47 4.63 11.27
CA THR A 11 -7.24 5.46 12.22
C THR A 11 -8.75 5.35 12.03
N ASP A 12 -9.23 5.30 10.80
CA ASP A 12 -10.63 5.09 10.41
C ASP A 12 -11.13 3.64 10.57
N GLY A 13 -10.26 2.73 11.02
CA GLY A 13 -10.65 1.39 11.49
C GLY A 13 -10.56 0.28 10.45
N TYR A 14 -9.96 0.51 9.29
CA TYR A 14 -9.62 -0.57 8.35
C TYR A 14 -8.42 -1.35 8.87
N LEU A 15 -8.49 -2.69 8.76
CA LEU A 15 -7.35 -3.55 9.03
C LEU A 15 -6.73 -3.97 7.70
N LEU A 16 -5.48 -3.59 7.47
CA LEU A 16 -4.75 -3.84 6.24
C LEU A 16 -3.58 -4.80 6.50
N ARG A 17 -3.33 -5.72 5.56
CA ARG A 17 -2.10 -6.50 5.47
C ARG A 17 -1.28 -6.00 4.29
N LEU A 18 -0.15 -5.38 4.60
CA LEU A 18 0.77 -4.87 3.59
C LEU A 18 1.92 -5.87 3.39
N PHE A 19 2.33 -6.05 2.14
CA PHE A 19 3.47 -6.87 1.73
C PHE A 19 4.50 -5.97 1.05
N CYS A 20 5.73 -6.00 1.53
CA CYS A 20 6.86 -5.30 0.95
C CYS A 20 7.90 -6.31 0.43
N VAL A 21 8.49 -5.98 -0.71
CA VAL A 21 9.59 -6.73 -1.33
C VAL A 21 10.74 -5.77 -1.62
N GLY A 22 11.97 -6.25 -1.51
CA GLY A 22 13.17 -5.50 -1.91
C GLY A 22 14.31 -6.41 -2.33
N PHE A 23 15.21 -5.88 -3.15
CA PHE A 23 16.36 -6.61 -3.69
C PHE A 23 17.68 -5.94 -3.30
N THR A 24 18.72 -6.75 -3.08
CA THR A 24 20.05 -6.27 -2.71
C THR A 24 20.75 -5.65 -3.91
N LYS A 25 21.17 -4.38 -3.81
CA LYS A 25 21.80 -3.63 -4.89
C LYS A 25 23.29 -3.95 -5.00
N LYS A 26 23.76 -4.18 -6.23
CA LYS A 26 25.19 -4.28 -6.52
C LYS A 26 25.80 -2.87 -6.49
N ARG A 27 26.94 -2.70 -5.82
CA ARG A 27 27.67 -1.43 -5.84
C ARG A 27 28.41 -1.26 -7.16
N ASN A 28 28.57 -0.01 -7.63
CA ASN A 28 29.20 0.28 -8.92
C ASN A 28 30.62 -0.30 -9.02
N ASN A 29 31.39 -0.26 -7.94
CA ASN A 29 32.78 -0.74 -7.90
C ASN A 29 32.91 -2.21 -7.45
N GLN A 30 31.81 -2.98 -7.47
CA GLN A 30 31.81 -4.36 -7.00
C GLN A 30 32.22 -5.33 -8.11
N ILE A 31 33.39 -5.98 -7.93
CA ILE A 31 33.94 -6.97 -8.86
C ILE A 31 33.16 -8.30 -8.78
N ARG A 32 32.72 -8.69 -7.57
CA ARG A 32 31.97 -9.93 -7.35
C ARG A 32 30.63 -9.91 -8.10
N LYS A 33 30.25 -11.07 -8.65
CA LYS A 33 28.95 -11.27 -9.32
C LYS A 33 27.78 -11.25 -8.33
N THR A 34 28.00 -11.66 -7.09
CA THR A 34 26.95 -11.82 -6.07
C THR A 34 26.96 -10.67 -5.08
N SER A 35 25.75 -10.24 -4.67
CA SER A 35 25.49 -9.16 -3.69
C SER A 35 24.58 -9.67 -2.57
N TYR A 36 24.93 -10.81 -1.97
CA TYR A 36 24.10 -11.41 -0.93
C TYR A 36 24.29 -10.71 0.42
N ALA A 37 23.18 -10.42 1.08
CA ALA A 37 23.17 -9.96 2.46
C ALA A 37 23.22 -11.16 3.41
N GLN A 38 23.94 -11.03 4.52
CA GLN A 38 23.97 -12.05 5.56
C GLN A 38 22.62 -12.13 6.30
N HIS A 39 22.33 -13.28 6.91
CA HIS A 39 21.05 -13.52 7.59
C HIS A 39 20.71 -12.47 8.66
N GLN A 40 21.71 -12.01 9.42
CA GLN A 40 21.52 -10.97 10.43
C GLN A 40 21.12 -9.63 9.80
N GLN A 41 21.74 -9.25 8.68
CA GLN A 41 21.38 -8.04 7.92
C GLN A 41 19.96 -8.16 7.36
N VAL A 42 19.59 -9.31 6.82
CA VAL A 42 18.22 -9.57 6.33
C VAL A 42 17.19 -9.41 7.45
N ARG A 43 17.48 -9.91 8.65
CA ARG A 43 16.60 -9.72 9.83
C ARG A 43 16.45 -8.25 10.21
N GLN A 44 17.54 -7.49 10.21
CA GLN A 44 17.50 -6.05 10.51
C GLN A 44 16.72 -5.26 9.45
N ILE A 45 16.90 -5.58 8.17
CA ILE A 45 16.16 -4.97 7.05
C ILE A 45 14.67 -5.25 7.19
N ARG A 46 14.28 -6.50 7.48
CA ARG A 46 12.88 -6.86 7.72
C ARG A 46 12.28 -6.09 8.90
N LYS A 47 13.04 -5.91 9.98
CA LYS A 47 12.59 -5.13 11.14
C LYS A 47 12.31 -3.68 10.75
N LYS A 48 13.23 -3.02 10.01
CA LYS A 48 13.03 -1.65 9.52
C LYS A 48 11.87 -1.52 8.52
N MET A 49 11.70 -2.50 7.62
CA MET A 49 10.55 -2.56 6.70
C MET A 49 9.24 -2.53 7.48
N MET A 50 9.08 -3.44 8.46
CA MET A 50 7.86 -3.52 9.26
C MET A 50 7.62 -2.26 10.09
N GLU A 51 8.68 -1.68 10.67
CA GLU A 51 8.60 -0.45 11.48
C GLU A 51 8.09 0.74 10.65
N ILE A 52 8.66 0.98 9.48
CA ILE A 52 8.25 2.08 8.59
C ILE A 52 6.81 1.86 8.11
N MET A 53 6.48 0.67 7.64
CA MET A 53 5.12 0.35 7.19
C MET A 53 4.08 0.53 8.30
N THR A 54 4.43 0.17 9.54
CA THR A 54 3.54 0.35 10.70
C THR A 54 3.33 1.82 11.00
N ARG A 55 4.42 2.59 11.06
CA ARG A 55 4.36 4.02 11.33
C ARG A 55 3.53 4.77 10.29
N GLU A 56 3.74 4.50 9.00
CA GLU A 56 3.08 5.25 7.92
C GLU A 56 1.58 4.96 7.76
N VAL A 57 1.10 3.82 8.27
CA VAL A 57 -0.31 3.39 8.14
C VAL A 57 -1.07 3.61 9.45
N GLN A 58 -0.44 3.45 10.61
CA GLN A 58 -1.12 3.57 11.90
C GLN A 58 -1.54 5.01 12.23
N THR A 59 -0.82 6.01 11.69
CA THR A 59 -1.10 7.43 11.93
C THR A 59 -2.07 8.05 10.93
N ASN A 60 -2.51 7.32 9.91
CA ASN A 60 -3.19 7.88 8.74
C ASN A 60 -4.49 7.13 8.42
N ASP A 61 -5.45 7.85 7.84
CA ASP A 61 -6.70 7.29 7.32
C ASP A 61 -6.49 6.60 5.96
N LEU A 62 -7.48 5.84 5.50
CA LEU A 62 -7.38 5.10 4.24
C LEU A 62 -7.11 6.01 3.02
N LYS A 63 -7.68 7.22 2.99
CA LYS A 63 -7.47 8.21 1.92
C LYS A 63 -5.99 8.58 1.79
N GLU A 64 -5.36 8.90 2.92
CA GLU A 64 -3.95 9.30 2.97
C GLU A 64 -3.01 8.13 2.69
N VAL A 65 -3.34 6.93 3.20
CA VAL A 65 -2.57 5.72 2.90
C VAL A 65 -2.56 5.44 1.39
N VAL A 66 -3.70 5.57 0.71
CA VAL A 66 -3.77 5.42 -0.76
C VAL A 66 -2.94 6.49 -1.47
N ASN A 67 -2.99 7.74 -1.02
CA ASN A 67 -2.17 8.82 -1.59
C ASN A 67 -0.67 8.57 -1.45
N LYS A 68 -0.21 7.88 -0.39
CA LYS A 68 1.18 7.44 -0.23
C LYS A 68 1.54 6.25 -1.14
N LEU A 69 0.58 5.37 -1.42
CA LEU A 69 0.78 4.19 -2.27
C LEU A 69 0.88 4.52 -3.77
N ILE A 70 0.21 5.57 -4.25
CA ILE A 70 0.26 5.98 -5.67
C ILE A 70 1.69 6.28 -6.14
N PRO A 71 2.48 7.14 -5.46
CA PRO A 71 3.88 7.39 -5.82
C PRO A 71 4.86 6.39 -5.18
N ASP A 72 4.36 5.39 -4.44
CA ASP A 72 5.08 4.45 -3.58
C ASP A 72 6.13 5.13 -2.68
N SER A 73 5.69 6.10 -1.86
CA SER A 73 6.59 6.81 -0.93
C SER A 73 7.14 5.88 0.16
N ILE A 74 6.33 4.91 0.59
CA ILE A 74 6.70 3.92 1.62
C ILE A 74 7.89 3.08 1.14
N GLY A 75 7.87 2.60 -0.11
CA GLY A 75 8.99 1.84 -0.69
C GLY A 75 10.30 2.64 -0.70
N LYS A 76 10.23 3.92 -1.09
CA LYS A 76 11.39 4.83 -1.14
C LYS A 76 11.97 5.13 0.24
N ASP A 77 11.10 5.32 1.24
CA ASP A 77 11.53 5.55 2.62
C ASP A 77 12.24 4.33 3.21
N ILE A 78 11.76 3.12 2.88
CA ILE A 78 12.41 1.87 3.25
C ILE A 78 13.79 1.76 2.59
N GLU A 79 13.91 2.06 1.29
CA GLU A 79 15.19 2.05 0.57
C GLU A 79 16.21 2.98 1.25
N LYS A 80 15.80 4.22 1.54
CA LYS A 80 16.63 5.22 2.20
C LYS A 80 17.06 4.78 3.61
N ALA A 81 16.14 4.26 4.43
CA ALA A 81 16.42 3.85 5.80
C ALA A 81 17.30 2.59 5.89
N CYS A 82 17.16 1.68 4.92
CA CYS A 82 17.90 0.42 4.86
C CYS A 82 19.31 0.57 4.27
N GLN A 83 19.61 1.69 3.59
CA GLN A 83 20.92 2.00 3.01
C GLN A 83 22.08 1.86 4.01
N SER A 84 21.83 2.14 5.29
CA SER A 84 22.81 1.98 6.38
C SER A 84 23.18 0.53 6.70
N ILE A 85 22.30 -0.44 6.42
CA ILE A 85 22.49 -1.86 6.72
C ILE A 85 23.05 -2.57 5.47
N TYR A 86 22.34 -2.46 4.36
CA TYR A 86 22.74 -3.00 3.06
C TYR A 86 22.00 -2.22 1.96
N PRO A 87 22.69 -1.82 0.87
CA PRO A 87 22.03 -1.07 -0.19
C PRO A 87 20.95 -1.92 -0.87
N LEU A 88 19.75 -1.36 -0.98
CA LEU A 88 18.62 -1.99 -1.66
C LEU A 88 18.34 -1.30 -3.00
N HIS A 89 17.60 -1.99 -3.86
CA HIS A 89 16.96 -1.47 -5.06
C HIS A 89 15.64 -2.22 -5.25
N ASP A 90 14.77 -1.68 -6.08
CA ASP A 90 13.47 -2.26 -6.42
C ASP A 90 12.68 -2.62 -5.15
N VAL A 91 12.54 -1.63 -4.26
CA VAL A 91 11.78 -1.75 -3.02
C VAL A 91 10.36 -1.26 -3.28
N PHE A 92 9.40 -2.18 -3.21
CA PHE A 92 8.00 -1.90 -3.53
C PHE A 92 7.04 -2.48 -2.50
N VAL A 93 5.89 -1.84 -2.34
CA VAL A 93 4.72 -2.46 -1.71
C VAL A 93 4.05 -3.39 -2.73
N ARG A 94 4.42 -4.68 -2.68
CA ARG A 94 3.94 -5.71 -3.62
C ARG A 94 2.43 -5.92 -3.58
N LYS A 95 1.83 -5.86 -2.39
CA LYS A 95 0.40 -6.13 -2.21
C LYS A 95 -0.13 -5.47 -0.95
N VAL A 96 -1.31 -4.88 -1.04
CA VAL A 96 -2.11 -4.47 0.11
C VAL A 96 -3.39 -5.29 0.09
N LYS A 97 -3.68 -6.00 1.19
CA LYS A 97 -4.94 -6.74 1.39
C LYS A 97 -5.76 -6.06 2.46
N MET A 98 -7.05 -5.94 2.25
CA MET A 98 -7.98 -5.50 3.29
C MET A 98 -8.49 -6.73 4.05
N LEU A 99 -8.23 -6.78 5.36
CA LEU A 99 -8.64 -7.89 6.23
C LEU A 99 -10.00 -7.62 6.86
N LYS A 100 -10.21 -6.40 7.37
CA LYS A 100 -11.48 -5.98 7.97
C LYS A 100 -11.84 -4.58 7.50
N LYS A 101 -13.12 -4.38 7.24
CA LYS A 101 -13.73 -3.08 6.98
C LYS A 101 -14.48 -2.62 8.24
N PRO A 102 -14.45 -1.32 8.58
CA PRO A 102 -15.33 -0.76 9.60
C PRO A 102 -16.79 -0.87 9.15
N LYS A 103 -17.73 -0.62 10.06
CA LYS A 103 -19.15 -0.57 9.73
C LYS A 103 -19.38 0.49 8.65
N PHE A 104 -20.18 0.16 7.64
CA PHE A 104 -20.45 1.05 6.53
C PHE A 104 -21.21 2.30 7.00
N GLU A 105 -20.70 3.47 6.66
CA GLU A 105 -21.29 4.77 6.97
C GLU A 105 -21.35 5.60 5.68
N LEU A 106 -22.55 5.97 5.25
CA LEU A 106 -22.76 6.69 4.00
C LEU A 106 -22.05 8.07 3.99
N GLY A 107 -21.98 8.75 5.14
CA GLY A 107 -21.30 10.04 5.28
C GLY A 107 -19.81 9.96 4.95
N LYS A 108 -19.09 8.97 5.51
CA LYS A 108 -17.66 8.73 5.21
C LYS A 108 -17.42 8.41 3.74
N LEU A 109 -18.35 7.69 3.10
CA LEU A 109 -18.24 7.41 1.67
C LEU A 109 -18.40 8.68 0.83
N MET A 110 -19.40 9.50 1.14
CA MET A 110 -19.64 10.75 0.42
C MET A 110 -18.50 11.75 0.61
N GLU A 111 -17.84 11.76 1.77
CA GLU A 111 -16.63 12.57 1.99
C GLU A 111 -15.46 12.13 1.09
N LEU A 112 -15.28 10.81 0.91
CA LEU A 112 -14.24 10.27 0.02
C LEU A 112 -14.52 10.55 -1.47
N HIS A 113 -15.79 10.69 -1.85
CA HIS A 113 -16.23 10.94 -3.23
C HIS A 113 -16.71 12.37 -3.51
N GLY A 114 -16.72 13.25 -2.50
CA GLY A 114 -17.37 14.57 -2.55
C GLY A 114 -16.57 15.65 -3.28
N GLU A 115 -15.27 15.44 -3.46
CA GLU A 115 -14.37 16.36 -4.16
C GLU A 115 -13.94 15.76 -5.51
N GLY A 116 -14.85 15.66 -6.47
CA GLY A 116 -14.48 15.33 -7.86
C GLY A 116 -15.58 14.71 -8.71
N GLY A 117 -16.43 15.56 -9.29
CA GLY A 117 -17.41 15.25 -10.33
C GLY A 117 -18.83 15.56 -9.85
N SER A 118 -19.46 16.68 -10.18
CA SER A 118 -19.84 16.98 -11.57
C SER A 118 -19.96 15.72 -12.41
N SER A 119 -20.79 14.76 -11.96
CA SER A 119 -21.55 14.01 -12.93
C SER A 119 -22.37 15.05 -13.68
N GLY A 120 -22.01 15.31 -14.94
CA GLY A 120 -22.89 15.99 -15.86
C GLY A 120 -24.21 15.21 -15.90
N LYS A 121 -25.15 15.61 -15.05
CA LYS A 121 -26.56 15.32 -15.26
C LYS A 121 -26.96 16.23 -16.42
N ALA A 122 -26.95 15.68 -17.63
CA ALA A 122 -28.08 15.98 -18.49
C ALA A 122 -29.30 15.51 -17.69
N THR A 123 -30.06 16.49 -17.20
CA THR A 123 -31.42 16.31 -16.72
C THR A 123 -32.20 15.54 -17.77
N GLY A 124 -32.73 14.37 -17.41
CA GLY A 124 -33.64 13.59 -18.22
C GLY A 124 -34.41 12.67 -17.30
N ASP A 125 -35.72 12.88 -17.27
CA ASP A 125 -36.70 12.35 -16.33
C ASP A 125 -36.75 10.83 -16.18
N GLU A 126 -37.34 10.45 -15.04
CA GLU A 126 -38.15 9.27 -14.78
C GLU A 126 -38.27 8.23 -15.91
N THR A 127 -37.83 7.00 -15.65
CA THR A 127 -38.70 5.80 -15.66
C THR A 127 -37.85 4.56 -15.40
N GLY A 128 -38.25 3.77 -14.39
CA GLY A 128 -37.67 2.46 -14.15
C GLY A 128 -38.06 1.47 -15.24
N ALA A 129 -37.06 0.84 -15.86
CA ALA A 129 -37.26 -0.36 -16.68
C ALA A 129 -36.71 -1.56 -15.93
N LYS A 130 -37.62 -2.41 -15.44
CA LYS A 130 -37.34 -3.71 -14.84
C LYS A 130 -36.91 -4.66 -15.96
N VAL A 131 -35.67 -5.16 -15.94
CA VAL A 131 -35.21 -6.14 -16.92
C VAL A 131 -35.45 -7.55 -16.37
N GLU A 132 -36.38 -8.28 -16.98
CA GLU A 132 -36.57 -9.71 -16.78
C GLU A 132 -35.36 -10.49 -17.29
N ARG A 133 -34.97 -11.53 -16.55
CA ARG A 133 -34.00 -12.54 -17.01
C ARG A 133 -34.74 -13.53 -17.91
N ALA A 134 -34.25 -13.73 -19.12
CA ALA A 134 -34.67 -14.86 -19.96
C ALA A 134 -33.92 -16.12 -19.52
N ASP A 135 -34.68 -17.14 -19.12
CA ASP A 135 -34.20 -18.52 -19.02
C ASP A 135 -34.08 -19.12 -20.44
N GLY A 136 -32.97 -19.82 -20.66
CA GLY A 136 -32.64 -20.57 -21.87
C GLY A 136 -31.31 -21.28 -21.68
#